data_AF-A0A1U8AQW2-F1
#
_entry.id   AF-A0A1U8AQW2-F1
#
_cell.length_a   1.000
_cell.length_b   1.000
_cell.length_c   1.000
_cell.angle_alpha   90.00
_cell.angle_beta   90.00
_cell.angle_gamma   90.00
#
_symmetry.space_group_name_H-M   'P 1'
#
loop_
_entity.id
_entity.type
_entity.pdbx_description
1 polymer ?
#
loop_
_entity_poly.entity_id
_entity_poly.type
_entity_poly.pdbx_seq_one_letter_code
_entity_poly.pdbx_strand_id
1 'polypeptide(L)'
;MSKRKLNRLVTEKWVNGWDDPRLMTLAGLRRRGVTATAINAFIRGIGITRSDNSMIRLDRLEYHIREELNRTAACTMVVLHPLKVVITNLESVIDLDAKKWPDAQTDDASSFYKVPFTNVVYIERSDFRVKDSKDYYGLAPGKSVLLRYAFPIKCKEVIYGEDNESVVEIRAEYDPSKKTKPKLADLNPHSKEVIPEALSVASLSSAAVGDRFQFERLGYFVVDPDSTPEKLVFN
;
A
#
# COMPACT_ATOMS: atom_id res chain seq x y z
N MET A 1 13.13 10.39 -25.43
CA MET A 1 12.36 11.46 -24.75
C MET A 1 12.81 12.83 -25.26
N SER A 2 11.91 13.78 -25.53
CA SER A 2 12.28 15.11 -26.07
C SER A 2 12.31 16.18 -24.98
N LYS A 3 13.45 16.87 -24.82
CA LYS A 3 13.62 17.99 -23.87
C LYS A 3 12.57 19.08 -24.07
N ARG A 4 12.19 19.40 -25.32
CA ARG A 4 11.15 20.38 -25.65
C ARG A 4 9.76 19.97 -25.14
N LYS A 5 9.40 18.68 -25.28
CA LYS A 5 8.12 18.16 -24.77
C LYS A 5 8.08 18.16 -23.24
N LEU A 6 9.16 17.74 -22.57
CA LEU A 6 9.27 17.77 -21.11
C LEU A 6 9.20 19.20 -20.56
N ASN A 7 9.93 20.15 -21.17
CA ASN A 7 9.88 21.55 -20.78
C ASN A 7 8.46 22.13 -20.88
N ARG A 8 7.73 21.79 -21.94
CA ARG A 8 6.33 22.21 -22.10
C ARG A 8 5.45 21.75 -20.92
N LEU A 9 5.56 20.49 -20.50
CA LEU A 9 4.79 19.97 -19.36
C LEU A 9 5.05 20.75 -18.06
N VAL A 10 6.31 21.13 -17.81
CA VAL A 10 6.73 21.88 -16.63
C VAL A 10 6.29 23.35 -16.71
N THR A 11 6.51 24.02 -17.86
CA THR A 11 6.13 25.43 -18.06
C THR A 11 4.62 25.64 -18.05
N GLU A 12 3.84 24.75 -18.66
CA GLU A 12 2.37 24.79 -18.66
C GLU A 12 1.74 24.16 -17.40
N LYS A 13 2.54 23.83 -16.37
CA LYS A 13 2.05 23.34 -15.05
C LYS A 13 1.22 22.05 -15.08
N TRP A 14 1.36 21.21 -16.10
CA TRP A 14 0.82 19.83 -16.09
C TRP A 14 1.50 18.93 -15.04
N VAL A 15 2.73 19.31 -14.66
CA VAL A 15 3.55 18.64 -13.63
C VAL A 15 4.12 19.68 -12.65
N ASN A 16 4.41 19.23 -11.43
CA ASN A 16 4.85 20.09 -10.32
C ASN A 16 6.26 20.68 -10.58
N GLY A 17 7.12 19.93 -11.26
CA GLY A 17 8.51 20.29 -11.53
C GLY A 17 9.22 19.29 -12.44
N TRP A 18 10.53 19.47 -12.63
CA TRP A 18 11.39 18.52 -13.37
C TRP A 18 11.64 17.21 -12.62
N ASP A 19 11.32 17.19 -11.33
CA ASP A 19 11.39 16.10 -10.37
C ASP A 19 10.02 15.47 -10.07
N ASP A 20 8.94 15.88 -10.74
CA ASP A 20 7.61 15.30 -10.54
C ASP A 20 7.66 13.76 -10.76
N PRO A 21 7.12 12.94 -9.83
CA PRO A 21 7.20 11.47 -9.90
C PRO A 21 6.65 10.85 -11.19
N ARG A 22 5.80 11.57 -11.93
CA ARG A 22 5.23 11.12 -13.21
C ARG A 22 6.20 11.28 -14.39
N LEU A 23 7.31 12.01 -14.22
CA LEU A 23 8.32 12.20 -15.26
C LEU A 23 9.39 11.11 -15.24
N MET A 24 9.75 10.62 -16.43
CA MET A 24 10.89 9.71 -16.65
C MET A 24 12.25 10.44 -16.62
N THR A 25 12.38 11.51 -15.84
CA THR A 25 13.66 12.17 -15.54
C THR A 25 14.33 11.39 -14.41
N LEU A 26 15.66 11.45 -14.28
CA LEU A 26 16.35 10.80 -13.14
C LEU A 26 15.90 11.40 -11.79
N ALA A 27 15.56 12.70 -11.76
CA ALA A 27 14.99 13.34 -10.59
C ALA A 27 13.58 12.82 -10.26
N GLY A 28 12.69 12.72 -11.27
CA GLY A 28 11.33 12.20 -11.12
C GLY A 28 11.30 10.73 -10.71
N LEU A 29 12.11 9.88 -11.34
CA LEU A 29 12.27 8.48 -10.95
C LEU A 29 12.77 8.35 -9.51
N ARG A 30 13.77 9.15 -9.09
CA ARG A 30 14.26 9.16 -7.71
C ARG A 30 13.17 9.58 -6.71
N ARG A 31 12.36 10.60 -7.04
CA ARG A 31 11.24 11.07 -6.21
C ARG A 31 10.06 10.09 -6.18
N ARG A 32 9.85 9.32 -7.26
CA ARG A 32 8.97 8.13 -7.33
C ARG A 32 9.54 6.92 -6.56
N GLY A 33 10.67 7.07 -5.85
CA GLY A 33 11.26 6.00 -5.05
C GLY A 33 12.11 5.00 -5.82
N VAL A 34 12.29 5.15 -7.14
CA VAL A 34 13.15 4.26 -7.94
C VAL A 34 14.60 4.39 -7.48
N THR A 35 15.23 3.26 -7.19
CA THR A 35 16.62 3.19 -6.75
C THR A 35 17.60 3.24 -7.93
N ALA A 36 18.83 3.68 -7.67
CA ALA A 36 19.89 3.61 -8.67
C ALA A 36 20.22 2.16 -9.07
N THR A 37 20.11 1.22 -8.13
CA THR A 37 20.34 -0.20 -8.35
C THR A 37 19.32 -0.79 -9.33
N ALA A 38 18.03 -0.47 -9.20
CA ALA A 38 16.99 -0.95 -10.11
C ALA A 38 17.18 -0.40 -11.54
N ILE A 39 17.57 0.87 -11.67
CA ILE A 39 17.92 1.48 -12.97
C ILE A 39 19.13 0.77 -13.59
N ASN A 40 20.17 0.50 -12.80
CA ASN A 40 21.36 -0.22 -13.26
C ASN A 40 21.03 -1.67 -13.66
N ALA A 41 20.16 -2.36 -12.92
CA ALA A 41 19.68 -3.71 -13.24
C ALA A 41 18.87 -3.72 -14.55
N PHE A 42 17.98 -2.74 -14.74
CA PHE A 42 17.23 -2.53 -15.98
C PHE A 42 18.16 -2.31 -17.19
N ILE A 43 19.13 -1.40 -17.08
CA ILE A 43 20.11 -1.13 -18.16
C ILE A 43 20.89 -2.41 -18.52
N ARG A 44 21.36 -3.16 -17.52
CA ARG A 44 22.05 -4.45 -17.73
C ARG A 44 21.13 -5.49 -18.39
N GLY A 45 19.87 -5.59 -17.95
CA GLY A 45 18.89 -6.52 -18.48
C GLY A 45 18.51 -6.26 -19.94
N ILE A 46 18.47 -4.99 -20.35
CA ILE A 46 18.21 -4.60 -21.75
C ILE A 46 19.35 -5.05 -22.67
N GLY A 47 20.59 -4.93 -22.22
CA GLY A 47 21.79 -5.09 -23.05
C GLY A 47 22.05 -3.87 -23.96
N ILE A 48 23.16 -3.92 -24.69
CA ILE A 48 23.56 -2.86 -25.62
C ILE A 48 23.66 -3.48 -27.01
N THR A 49 22.85 -3.01 -27.95
CA THR A 49 22.81 -3.48 -29.34
C THR A 49 23.00 -2.31 -30.32
N ARG A 50 23.38 -2.62 -31.56
CA ARG A 50 23.47 -1.64 -32.67
C ARG A 50 22.17 -1.54 -33.47
N SER A 51 21.04 -1.97 -32.91
CA SER A 51 19.75 -2.02 -33.60
C SER A 51 18.86 -0.86 -33.15
N ASP A 52 18.45 -0.03 -34.11
CA ASP A 52 17.90 1.32 -33.86
C ASP A 52 16.50 1.37 -33.22
N ASN A 53 15.90 0.22 -32.89
CA ASN A 53 14.46 0.14 -32.64
C ASN A 53 14.05 -0.77 -31.46
N SER A 54 14.71 -0.60 -30.31
CA SER A 54 14.21 -1.12 -29.04
C SER A 54 13.33 -0.08 -28.33
N MET A 55 12.07 0.06 -28.76
CA MET A 55 11.04 0.70 -27.95
C MET A 55 10.78 -0.17 -26.70
N ILE A 56 11.39 0.21 -25.59
CA ILE A 56 11.33 -0.55 -24.34
C ILE A 56 10.02 -0.23 -23.63
N ARG A 57 9.19 -1.26 -23.43
CA ARG A 57 7.95 -1.14 -22.65
C ARG A 57 8.28 -0.80 -21.18
N LEU A 58 7.42 0.02 -20.57
CA LEU A 58 7.62 0.53 -19.21
C LEU A 58 7.55 -0.58 -18.15
N ASP A 59 6.73 -1.61 -18.39
CA ASP A 59 6.61 -2.81 -17.55
C ASP A 59 7.95 -3.51 -17.28
N ARG A 60 8.91 -3.44 -18.21
CA ARG A 60 10.26 -3.98 -18.01
C ARG A 60 11.05 -3.19 -16.97
N LEU A 61 10.89 -1.87 -16.91
CA LEU A 61 11.47 -1.06 -15.83
C LEU A 61 10.75 -1.36 -14.50
N GLU A 62 9.42 -1.44 -14.53
CA GLU A 62 8.60 -1.72 -13.34
C GLU A 62 8.89 -3.13 -12.77
N TYR A 63 9.21 -4.11 -13.63
CA TYR A 63 9.70 -5.42 -13.21
C TYR A 63 11.00 -5.32 -12.39
N HIS A 64 12.03 -4.61 -12.89
CA HIS A 64 13.28 -4.45 -12.15
C HIS A 64 13.12 -3.65 -10.85
N ILE A 65 12.20 -2.67 -10.82
CA ILE A 65 11.84 -1.96 -9.59
C ILE A 65 11.18 -2.92 -8.59
N ARG A 66 10.17 -3.68 -9.02
CA ARG A 66 9.48 -4.66 -8.16
C ARG A 66 10.43 -5.72 -7.63
N GLU A 67 11.31 -6.28 -8.47
CA GLU A 67 12.29 -7.30 -8.05
C GLU A 67 13.24 -6.83 -6.94
N GLU A 68 13.64 -5.56 -6.95
CA GLU A 68 14.46 -5.00 -5.88
C GLU A 68 13.63 -4.68 -4.62
N LEU A 69 12.48 -4.03 -4.79
CA LEU A 69 11.65 -3.61 -3.65
C LEU A 69 10.99 -4.80 -2.93
N ASN A 70 10.65 -5.89 -3.64
CA ASN A 70 10.25 -7.19 -3.07
C ASN A 70 11.22 -7.69 -1.99
N ARG A 71 12.51 -7.34 -2.11
CA ARG A 71 13.61 -7.86 -1.27
C ARG A 71 14.13 -6.85 -0.23
N THR A 72 13.81 -5.57 -0.41
CA THR A 72 14.46 -4.46 0.32
C THR A 72 13.50 -3.49 1.00
N ALA A 73 12.25 -3.37 0.53
CA ALA A 73 11.26 -2.50 1.15
C ALA A 73 10.56 -3.23 2.30
N ALA A 74 10.35 -2.54 3.43
CA ALA A 74 9.69 -3.15 4.57
C ALA A 74 8.17 -3.24 4.37
N CYS A 75 7.59 -4.44 4.53
CA CYS A 75 6.15 -4.67 4.58
C CYS A 75 5.52 -3.94 5.77
N THR A 76 4.48 -3.17 5.48
CA THR A 76 3.72 -2.40 6.46
C THR A 76 2.24 -2.33 6.06
N MET A 77 1.37 -1.95 6.99
CA MET A 77 -0.07 -1.85 6.76
C MET A 77 -0.54 -0.40 6.79
N VAL A 78 -1.24 -0.01 5.72
CA VAL A 78 -1.84 1.30 5.49
C VAL A 78 -3.23 1.09 4.90
N VAL A 79 -4.18 1.94 5.28
CA VAL A 79 -5.55 1.97 4.81
C VAL A 79 -5.80 3.35 4.23
N LEU A 80 -6.01 3.42 2.92
CA LEU A 80 -6.19 4.65 2.16
C LEU A 80 -7.57 5.26 2.39
N HIS A 81 -8.63 4.45 2.34
CA HIS A 81 -10.01 4.89 2.56
C HIS A 81 -10.57 4.23 3.82
N PRO A 82 -10.30 4.79 5.03
CA PRO A 82 -10.65 4.13 6.28
C PRO A 82 -12.16 3.91 6.44
N LEU A 83 -12.48 2.67 6.82
CA LEU A 83 -13.78 2.27 7.35
C LEU A 83 -13.57 1.68 8.74
N LYS A 84 -14.24 2.26 9.74
CA LYS A 84 -14.10 1.90 11.15
C LYS A 84 -14.78 0.57 11.44
N VAL A 85 -14.06 -0.33 12.12
CA VAL A 85 -14.57 -1.60 12.63
C VAL A 85 -14.37 -1.65 14.13
N VAL A 86 -15.45 -1.85 14.88
CA VAL A 86 -15.43 -2.03 16.34
C VAL A 86 -15.58 -3.51 16.66
N ILE A 87 -14.60 -4.07 17.38
CA ILE A 87 -14.55 -5.46 17.80
C ILE A 87 -15.17 -5.56 19.19
N THR A 88 -16.38 -6.09 19.28
CA THR A 88 -17.23 -6.01 20.48
C THR A 88 -16.82 -6.96 21.61
N ASN A 89 -16.11 -8.04 21.27
CA ASN A 89 -15.70 -9.10 22.20
C ASN A 89 -14.20 -9.06 22.58
N LEU A 90 -13.50 -7.96 22.32
CA LEU A 90 -12.08 -7.79 22.67
C LEU A 90 -11.92 -6.91 23.91
N GLU A 91 -11.42 -7.49 24.99
CA GLU A 91 -11.32 -6.84 26.32
C GLU A 91 -10.02 -6.05 26.51
N SER A 92 -8.94 -6.41 25.82
CA SER A 92 -7.62 -5.80 25.96
C SER A 92 -6.83 -5.79 24.65
N VAL A 93 -5.82 -4.92 24.56
CA VAL A 93 -4.96 -4.80 23.37
C VAL A 93 -4.03 -6.01 23.29
N ILE A 94 -3.91 -6.59 22.09
CA ILE A 94 -3.03 -7.73 21.82
C ILE A 94 -1.93 -7.29 20.85
N ASP A 95 -0.66 -7.40 21.24
CA ASP A 95 0.46 -7.15 20.33
C ASP A 95 0.73 -8.36 19.42
N LEU A 96 0.57 -8.15 18.11
CA LEU A 96 0.73 -9.17 17.09
C LEU A 96 2.05 -9.01 16.32
N ASP A 97 2.64 -10.12 15.88
CA ASP A 97 3.84 -10.13 15.05
C ASP A 97 3.49 -10.09 13.55
N ALA A 98 3.81 -8.98 12.90
CA ALA A 98 3.73 -8.81 11.47
C ALA A 98 5.12 -8.96 10.82
N LYS A 99 5.21 -9.68 9.69
CA LYS A 99 6.48 -9.87 8.95
C LYS A 99 6.88 -8.57 8.25
N LYS A 100 8.18 -8.22 8.32
CA LYS A 100 8.77 -7.06 7.65
C LYS A 100 9.12 -7.28 6.18
N TRP A 101 9.18 -8.52 5.68
CA TRP A 101 9.32 -8.81 4.25
C TRP A 101 8.65 -10.15 3.90
N PRO A 102 8.28 -10.42 2.62
CA PRO A 102 7.53 -11.62 2.27
C PRO A 102 8.29 -12.92 2.57
N ASP A 103 9.58 -12.94 2.25
CA ASP A 103 10.50 -14.07 2.42
C ASP A 103 11.20 -14.09 3.79
N ALA A 104 10.66 -13.36 4.78
CA ALA A 104 11.24 -13.29 6.12
C ALA A 104 11.38 -14.67 6.77
N GLN A 105 12.59 -15.01 7.20
CA GLN A 105 12.85 -16.23 7.95
C GLN A 105 12.04 -16.19 9.24
N THR A 106 11.32 -17.27 9.51
CA THR A 106 10.35 -17.30 10.63
C THR A 106 11.06 -17.38 11.99
N ASP A 107 12.36 -17.68 11.99
CA ASP A 107 13.16 -17.99 13.18
C ASP A 107 13.96 -16.78 13.68
N ASP A 108 13.97 -15.66 12.94
CA ASP A 108 14.63 -14.41 13.33
C ASP A 108 13.61 -13.37 13.82
N ALA A 109 13.71 -12.99 15.10
CA ALA A 109 12.86 -11.96 15.69
C ALA A 109 13.02 -10.57 15.02
N SER A 110 14.17 -10.28 14.40
CA SER A 110 14.39 -9.02 13.67
C SER A 110 13.50 -8.90 12.44
N SER A 111 13.03 -10.03 11.90
CA SER A 111 12.14 -10.12 10.74
C SER A 111 10.69 -9.71 11.03
N PHE A 112 10.35 -9.39 12.27
CA PHE A 112 9.00 -9.01 12.69
C PHE A 112 8.94 -7.59 13.28
N TYR A 113 7.76 -6.98 13.24
CA TYR A 113 7.40 -5.79 14.00
C TYR A 113 6.07 -6.00 14.71
N LYS A 114 5.90 -5.35 15.87
CA LYS A 114 4.67 -5.42 16.65
C LYS A 114 3.58 -4.52 16.05
N VAL A 115 2.37 -5.04 15.98
CA VAL A 115 1.16 -4.31 15.58
C VAL A 115 0.12 -4.46 16.70
N PRO A 116 -0.35 -3.36 17.31
CA PRO A 116 -1.37 -3.43 18.34
C PRO A 116 -2.74 -3.76 17.71
N PHE A 117 -3.31 -4.89 18.09
CA PHE A 117 -4.70 -5.25 17.79
C PHE A 117 -5.59 -4.74 18.92
N THR A 118 -6.39 -3.71 18.62
CA THR A 118 -7.28 -3.06 19.59
C THR A 118 -8.75 -3.33 19.26
N ASN A 119 -9.65 -2.91 20.14
CA ASN A 119 -11.10 -3.00 19.92
C ASN A 119 -11.60 -2.09 18.79
N VAL A 120 -10.78 -1.15 18.30
CA VAL A 120 -11.06 -0.35 17.10
C VAL A 120 -9.96 -0.61 16.07
N VAL A 121 -10.35 -1.13 14.90
CA VAL A 121 -9.47 -1.30 13.75
C VAL A 121 -10.07 -0.61 12.53
N TYR A 122 -9.24 -0.30 11.55
CA TYR A 122 -9.67 0.27 10.28
C TYR A 122 -9.37 -0.71 9.15
N ILE A 123 -10.30 -0.83 8.21
CA ILE A 123 -10.16 -1.59 6.98
C ILE A 123 -10.38 -0.67 5.78
N GLU A 124 -9.95 -1.10 4.59
CA GLU A 124 -10.30 -0.38 3.37
C GLU A 124 -11.80 -0.40 3.13
N ARG A 125 -12.37 0.74 2.73
CA ARG A 125 -13.80 0.83 2.40
C ARG A 125 -14.22 -0.12 1.27
N SER A 126 -13.30 -0.50 0.38
CA SER A 126 -13.51 -1.50 -0.68
C SER A 126 -13.53 -2.96 -0.17
N ASP A 127 -12.96 -3.22 1.00
CA ASP A 127 -12.97 -4.52 1.69
C ASP A 127 -14.26 -4.77 2.49
N PHE A 128 -15.25 -3.87 2.40
CA PHE A 128 -16.62 -4.14 2.85
C PHE A 128 -17.68 -3.94 1.75
N ARG A 129 -18.72 -4.80 1.73
CA ARG A 129 -19.94 -4.61 0.94
C ARG A 129 -21.19 -5.03 1.71
N VAL A 130 -22.26 -4.24 1.62
CA VAL A 130 -23.58 -4.55 2.21
C VAL A 130 -24.19 -5.81 1.56
N LYS A 131 -24.06 -5.95 0.24
CA LYS A 131 -24.54 -7.12 -0.52
C LYS A 131 -23.35 -7.98 -0.95
N ASP A 132 -23.30 -9.21 -0.44
CA ASP A 132 -22.26 -10.19 -0.80
C ASP A 132 -22.43 -10.72 -2.23
N SER A 133 -21.35 -11.23 -2.81
CA SER A 133 -21.37 -11.97 -4.08
C SER A 133 -20.35 -13.11 -4.08
N LYS A 134 -20.58 -14.11 -4.94
CA LYS A 134 -19.78 -15.35 -4.96
C LYS A 134 -18.28 -15.12 -5.21
N ASP A 135 -17.94 -14.09 -5.97
CA ASP A 135 -16.56 -13.74 -6.35
C ASP A 135 -15.96 -12.65 -5.44
N TYR A 136 -16.67 -12.25 -4.39
CA TYR A 136 -16.18 -11.28 -3.41
C TYR A 136 -15.57 -11.99 -2.20
N TYR A 137 -14.35 -11.59 -1.82
CA TYR A 137 -13.63 -12.17 -0.69
C TYR A 137 -13.50 -11.21 0.52
N GLY A 138 -14.00 -9.97 0.39
CA GLY A 138 -14.09 -9.01 1.48
C GLY A 138 -15.25 -9.28 2.44
N LEU A 139 -15.37 -8.41 3.45
CA LEU A 139 -16.33 -8.50 4.53
C LEU A 139 -17.74 -8.11 4.06
N ALA A 140 -18.74 -8.82 4.55
CA ALA A 140 -20.16 -8.55 4.30
C ALA A 140 -20.97 -8.93 5.55
N PRO A 141 -22.21 -8.45 5.73
CA PRO A 141 -23.07 -8.82 6.86
C PRO A 141 -23.14 -10.34 7.07
N GLY A 142 -22.84 -10.80 8.29
CA GLY A 142 -22.82 -12.22 8.64
C GLY A 142 -21.63 -13.04 8.11
N LYS A 143 -20.78 -12.47 7.25
CA LYS A 143 -19.58 -13.11 6.69
C LYS A 143 -18.37 -12.92 7.61
N SER A 144 -17.38 -13.81 7.49
CA SER A 144 -16.12 -13.74 8.21
C SER A 144 -14.92 -13.60 7.27
N VAL A 145 -13.94 -12.76 7.63
CA VAL A 145 -12.68 -12.58 6.89
C VAL A 145 -11.50 -12.54 7.85
N LEU A 146 -10.33 -13.05 7.43
CA LEU A 146 -9.09 -12.93 8.21
C LEU A 146 -8.45 -11.55 8.03
N LEU A 147 -8.27 -10.82 9.12
CA LEU A 147 -7.37 -9.67 9.17
C LEU A 147 -5.90 -10.14 9.07
N ARG A 148 -5.11 -9.48 8.22
CA ARG A 148 -3.68 -9.80 7.99
C ARG A 148 -2.92 -9.79 9.32
N TYR A 149 -2.12 -10.83 9.59
CA TYR A 149 -1.39 -11.09 10.84
C TYR A 149 -2.23 -11.26 12.13
N ALA A 150 -3.55 -11.09 12.07
CA ALA A 150 -4.45 -11.08 13.22
C ALA A 150 -5.46 -12.25 13.19
N PHE A 151 -6.70 -11.97 13.57
CA PHE A 151 -7.77 -12.96 13.74
C PHE A 151 -8.89 -12.77 12.70
N PRO A 152 -9.67 -13.82 12.39
CA PRO A 152 -10.90 -13.68 11.65
C PRO A 152 -11.91 -12.84 12.41
N ILE A 153 -12.49 -11.85 11.73
CA ILE A 153 -13.60 -11.05 12.23
C ILE A 153 -14.88 -11.42 11.49
N LYS A 154 -16.01 -11.45 12.19
CA LYS A 154 -17.36 -11.69 11.65
C LYS A 154 -18.20 -10.43 11.82
N CYS A 155 -18.71 -9.88 10.72
CA CYS A 155 -19.63 -8.73 10.76
C CYS A 155 -20.96 -9.14 11.44
N LYS A 156 -21.34 -8.42 12.49
CA LYS A 156 -22.60 -8.60 13.22
C LYS A 156 -23.60 -7.48 12.94
N GLU A 157 -23.14 -6.24 12.95
CA GLU A 157 -24.00 -5.05 12.78
C GLU A 157 -23.29 -4.05 11.85
N VAL A 158 -24.09 -3.29 11.11
CA VAL A 158 -23.63 -2.23 10.20
C VAL A 158 -24.35 -0.95 10.60
N ILE A 159 -23.59 0.08 10.93
CA ILE A 159 -24.10 1.40 11.29
C ILE A 159 -24.00 2.30 10.06
N TYR A 160 -25.13 2.90 9.70
CA TYR A 160 -25.24 3.84 8.60
C TYR A 160 -25.14 5.29 9.11
N GLY A 161 -24.75 6.21 8.23
CA GLY A 161 -24.75 7.65 8.48
C GLY A 161 -26.15 8.26 8.47
N GLU A 162 -26.22 9.59 8.59
CA GLU A 162 -27.48 10.35 8.59
C GLU A 162 -28.26 10.23 7.27
N ASP A 163 -27.57 9.91 6.18
CA ASP A 163 -28.14 9.62 4.86
C ASP A 163 -28.78 8.22 4.78
N ASN A 164 -28.55 7.36 5.77
CA ASN A 164 -28.98 5.96 5.82
C ASN A 164 -28.48 5.09 4.63
N GLU A 165 -27.47 5.58 3.90
CA GLU A 165 -26.85 4.91 2.75
C GLU A 165 -25.34 4.73 2.94
N SER A 166 -24.65 5.73 3.51
CA SER A 166 -23.23 5.65 3.81
C SER A 166 -22.96 4.74 5.00
N VAL A 167 -22.00 3.83 4.87
CA VAL A 167 -21.55 2.97 5.99
C VAL A 167 -20.47 3.71 6.77
N VAL A 168 -20.71 3.93 8.07
CA VAL A 168 -19.80 4.70 8.95
C VAL A 168 -19.03 3.82 9.93
N GLU A 169 -19.67 2.78 10.47
CA GLU A 169 -19.07 1.84 11.42
C GLU A 169 -19.59 0.42 11.18
N ILE A 170 -18.71 -0.57 11.32
CA ILE A 170 -19.07 -1.99 11.35
C ILE A 170 -18.81 -2.51 12.76
N ARG A 171 -19.75 -3.24 13.35
CA ARG A 171 -19.48 -4.00 14.58
C ARG A 171 -19.26 -5.46 14.25
N ALA A 172 -18.15 -5.99 14.74
CA ALA A 172 -17.71 -7.34 14.47
C ALA A 172 -17.30 -8.07 15.74
N GLU A 173 -17.30 -9.40 15.69
CA GLU A 173 -16.68 -10.25 16.70
C GLU A 173 -15.47 -10.95 16.10
N TYR A 174 -14.37 -11.08 16.85
CA TYR A 174 -13.20 -11.85 16.43
C TYR A 174 -13.27 -13.30 16.93
N ASP A 175 -12.76 -14.24 16.13
CA ASP A 175 -12.64 -15.66 16.44
C ASP A 175 -11.16 -16.01 16.73
N PRO A 176 -10.75 -16.23 18.00
CA PRO A 176 -9.37 -16.57 18.33
C PRO A 176 -8.94 -17.96 17.84
N SER A 177 -9.88 -18.85 17.48
CA SER A 177 -9.60 -20.27 17.22
C SER A 177 -9.08 -20.58 15.81
N LYS A 178 -9.10 -19.62 14.89
CA LYS A 178 -8.81 -19.84 13.46
C LYS A 178 -7.75 -18.87 12.94
N LYS A 179 -6.76 -19.39 12.20
CA LYS A 179 -5.85 -18.59 11.36
C LYS A 179 -5.80 -19.22 9.97
N THR A 180 -6.39 -18.56 8.97
CA THR A 180 -6.54 -19.13 7.61
C THR A 180 -6.22 -18.10 6.52
N LYS A 181 -5.20 -18.35 5.69
CA LYS A 181 -4.69 -17.40 4.68
C LYS A 181 -5.80 -16.93 3.70
N PRO A 182 -5.95 -15.62 3.43
CA PRO A 182 -6.83 -15.12 2.38
C PRO A 182 -6.22 -15.32 0.98
N LYS A 183 -7.05 -15.31 -0.06
CA LYS A 183 -6.60 -15.21 -1.47
C LYS A 183 -6.55 -13.75 -1.91
N LEU A 184 -5.62 -13.43 -2.81
CA LEU A 184 -5.37 -12.10 -3.36
C LEU A 184 -6.19 -11.84 -4.64
N ALA A 185 -6.46 -10.57 -4.95
CA ALA A 185 -7.10 -10.10 -6.20
C ALA A 185 -6.54 -8.71 -6.61
N ASP A 186 -6.48 -8.43 -7.92
CA ASP A 186 -5.79 -7.26 -8.53
C ASP A 186 -6.75 -6.15 -9.03
N LEU A 187 -6.33 -4.86 -8.95
CA LEU A 187 -6.98 -3.62 -9.46
C LEU A 187 -5.96 -2.43 -9.39
N ASN A 188 -6.11 -1.16 -9.85
CA ASN A 188 -7.14 -0.39 -10.59
C ASN A 188 -6.44 0.72 -11.46
N PRO A 189 -6.82 0.99 -12.74
CA PRO A 189 -6.23 2.00 -13.66
C PRO A 189 -6.28 3.54 -13.32
N HIS A 190 -6.14 3.98 -12.07
CA HIS A 190 -6.04 5.42 -11.75
C HIS A 190 -4.56 5.87 -11.58
N SER A 191 -4.07 6.74 -12.46
CA SER A 191 -2.62 7.01 -12.62
C SER A 191 -2.02 8.06 -11.67
N LYS A 192 -2.84 8.84 -10.96
CA LYS A 192 -2.48 9.59 -9.76
C LYS A 192 -3.76 9.95 -9.00
N GLU A 193 -3.82 9.58 -7.73
CA GLU A 193 -4.85 9.99 -6.78
C GLU A 193 -4.15 10.57 -5.54
N VAL A 194 -4.76 11.54 -4.86
CA VAL A 194 -4.22 12.14 -3.63
C VAL A 194 -5.23 11.90 -2.53
N ILE A 195 -4.82 11.13 -1.52
CA ILE A 195 -5.71 10.62 -0.48
C ILE A 195 -5.28 11.25 0.85
N PRO A 196 -6.02 12.26 1.38
CA PRO A 196 -5.53 13.11 2.46
C PRO A 196 -5.66 12.49 3.86
N GLU A 197 -6.50 11.48 4.04
CA GLU A 197 -6.90 10.93 5.36
C GLU A 197 -6.61 9.42 5.49
N ALA A 198 -5.54 8.95 4.82
CA ALA A 198 -5.07 7.57 4.96
C ALA A 198 -4.55 7.32 6.40
N LEU A 199 -4.83 6.13 6.93
CA LEU A 199 -4.38 5.69 8.25
C LEU A 199 -3.29 4.62 8.12
N SER A 200 -2.25 4.69 8.94
CA SER A 200 -1.12 3.76 8.94
C SER A 200 -0.85 3.17 10.32
N VAL A 201 -0.11 2.06 10.38
CA VAL A 201 0.46 1.57 11.65
C VAL A 201 1.38 2.63 12.28
N ALA A 202 1.40 2.70 13.62
CA ALA A 202 2.14 3.71 14.37
C ALA A 202 3.67 3.68 14.13
N SER A 203 4.22 2.53 13.75
CA SER A 203 5.65 2.37 13.43
C SER A 203 6.12 3.18 12.22
N LEU A 204 5.20 3.66 11.36
CA LEU A 204 5.55 4.55 10.24
C LEU A 204 5.81 6.00 10.67
N SER A 205 5.46 6.40 11.90
CA SER A 205 5.69 7.76 12.42
C SER A 205 7.16 8.17 12.49
N SER A 206 8.08 7.20 12.53
CA SER A 206 9.53 7.42 12.53
C SER A 206 10.18 7.28 11.15
N ALA A 207 9.40 7.22 10.06
CA ALA A 207 9.94 7.06 8.70
C ALA A 207 10.64 8.34 8.20
N ALA A 208 11.82 8.19 7.57
CA ALA A 208 12.60 9.28 7.03
C ALA A 208 12.34 9.50 5.53
N VAL A 209 12.57 10.73 5.03
CA VAL A 209 12.44 11.07 3.61
C VAL A 209 13.34 10.15 2.76
N GLY A 210 12.73 9.46 1.79
CA GLY A 210 13.41 8.48 0.94
C GLY A 210 13.40 7.04 1.46
N ASP A 211 12.84 6.76 2.65
CA ASP A 211 12.54 5.39 3.10
C ASP A 211 11.48 4.75 2.20
N ARG A 212 11.55 3.42 2.05
CA ARG A 212 10.72 2.65 1.12
C ARG A 212 10.00 1.51 1.83
N PHE A 213 8.71 1.38 1.53
CA PHE A 213 7.83 0.42 2.16
C PHE A 213 7.02 -0.34 1.11
N GLN A 214 6.69 -1.59 1.42
CA GLN A 214 5.61 -2.30 0.75
C GLN A 214 4.35 -2.12 1.57
N PHE A 215 3.39 -1.35 1.07
CA PHE A 215 2.07 -1.29 1.68
C PHE A 215 1.29 -2.52 1.24
N GLU A 216 0.98 -3.39 2.19
CA GLU A 216 0.33 -4.69 1.97
C GLU A 216 -0.93 -4.55 1.09
N ARG A 217 -1.01 -5.35 0.02
CA ARG A 217 -2.06 -5.33 -1.02
C ARG A 217 -2.19 -4.04 -1.86
N LEU A 218 -1.44 -2.98 -1.56
CA LEU A 218 -1.50 -1.70 -2.29
C LEU A 218 -0.35 -1.53 -3.28
N GLY A 219 0.90 -1.77 -2.85
CA GLY A 219 2.07 -1.59 -3.71
C GLY A 219 3.34 -1.18 -2.97
N TYR A 220 4.23 -0.49 -3.69
CA TYR A 220 5.48 0.04 -3.15
C TYR A 220 5.42 1.55 -3.07
N PHE A 221 5.79 2.09 -1.92
CA PHE A 221 5.68 3.50 -1.59
C PHE A 221 7.00 4.06 -1.05
N VAL A 222 7.26 5.35 -1.28
CA VAL A 222 8.41 6.09 -0.74
C VAL A 222 7.95 7.32 0.04
N VAL A 223 8.63 7.67 1.13
CA VAL A 223 8.42 8.94 1.84
C VAL A 223 8.90 10.09 0.95
N ASP A 224 7.98 10.94 0.50
CA ASP A 224 8.25 12.06 -0.40
C ASP A 224 8.91 13.25 0.32
N PRO A 225 9.76 14.05 -0.36
CA PRO A 225 10.35 15.27 0.23
C PRO A 225 9.35 16.36 0.68
N ASP A 226 8.08 16.32 0.25
CA ASP A 226 7.03 17.22 0.76
C ASP A 226 6.53 16.80 2.17
N SER A 227 7.08 15.73 2.76
CA SER A 227 6.77 15.29 4.13
C SER A 227 7.29 16.25 5.20
N THR A 228 6.52 16.44 6.27
CA THR A 228 6.89 17.18 7.48
C THR A 228 6.75 16.29 8.73
N PRO A 229 7.32 16.66 9.89
CA PRO A 229 7.16 15.90 11.14
C PRO A 229 5.70 15.66 11.55
N GLU A 230 4.81 16.59 11.19
CA GLU A 230 3.37 16.54 11.48
C GLU A 230 2.56 15.82 10.39
N LYS A 231 3.13 15.65 9.19
CA LYS A 231 2.44 15.08 8.02
C LYS A 231 3.41 14.35 7.08
N LEU A 232 3.40 13.03 7.15
CA LEU A 232 4.07 12.18 6.17
C LEU A 232 3.32 12.17 4.83
N VAL A 233 4.06 12.20 3.73
CA VAL A 233 3.55 12.11 2.36
C VAL A 233 4.22 10.90 1.70
N PHE A 234 3.42 10.03 1.08
CA PHE A 234 3.90 8.85 0.38
C PHE A 234 3.55 8.90 -1.11
N ASN A 235 4.50 8.52 -1.97
CA ASN A 235 4.33 8.30 -3.43
C ASN A 235 4.42 6.83 -3.77
#